data_AF-A0A7V9Q0U2-F1
#
_entry.id   AF-A0A7V9Q0U2-F1
#
_cell.length_a   1.000
_cell.length_b   1.000
_cell.length_c   1.000
_cell.angle_alpha   90.00
_cell.angle_beta   90.00
_cell.angle_gamma   90.00
#
_symmetry.space_group_name_H-M   'P 1'
#
loop_
_entity.id
_entity.type
_entity.pdbx_description
1 polymer ?
#
loop_
_entity_poly.entity_id
_entity_poly.type
_entity_poly.pdbx_seq_one_letter_code
_entity_poly.pdbx_strand_id
1 'polypeptide(L)' 'MDAATNGRSGFLLFVWSTTGYSLVEQPGEPPQVGAEIEDGERRYRVTKVAPSPLPGDSRVCAYLLPA' A
#
# COMPACT_ATOMS: atom_id res chain seq x y z
N MET A 1 2.59 16.55 20.42
CA MET A 1 2.86 15.40 19.55
C MET A 1 1.85 14.38 20.01
N ASP A 2 0.69 14.17 19.37
CA ASP A 2 0.49 13.94 17.94
C ASP A 2 -0.81 14.58 17.44
N ALA A 3 -0.70 15.37 16.36
CA ALA A 3 -1.85 15.80 15.60
C ALA A 3 -2.22 14.68 14.64
N ALA A 4 -3.08 13.75 15.09
CA ALA A 4 -3.76 12.83 14.20
C ALA A 4 -4.69 13.64 13.29
N THR A 5 -4.16 14.04 12.14
CA THR A 5 -4.83 14.80 11.08
C THR A 5 -6.13 14.10 10.65
N ASN A 6 -7.26 14.72 10.96
CA ASN A 6 -8.54 14.51 10.26
C ASN A 6 -8.39 15.02 8.81
N GLY A 7 -8.79 14.35 7.73
CA GLY A 7 -9.41 13.05 7.51
C GLY A 7 -9.43 12.76 5.99
N ARG A 8 -9.44 11.47 5.59
CA ARG A 8 -9.29 10.92 4.21
C ARG A 8 -7.86 10.82 3.63
N SER A 9 -6.81 10.79 4.44
CA SER A 9 -5.47 10.40 3.97
C SER A 9 -5.26 8.90 4.16
N GLY A 10 -5.02 8.21 3.05
CA GLY A 10 -4.70 6.80 3.01
C GLY A 10 -3.87 6.48 1.77
N PHE A 11 -3.39 5.25 1.70
CA PHE A 11 -2.60 4.75 0.59
C PHE A 11 -3.21 3.47 0.04
N LEU A 12 -2.74 3.05 -1.13
CA LEU A 12 -3.10 1.79 -1.74
C LEU A 12 -1.98 0.76 -1.54
N LEU A 13 -2.35 -0.49 -1.28
CA LEU A 13 -1.47 -1.63 -1.45
C LEU A 13 -1.75 -2.27 -2.80
N PHE A 14 -0.73 -2.35 -3.66
CA PHE A 14 -0.79 -3.15 -4.87
C PHE A 14 -0.30 -4.55 -4.55
N VAL A 15 -1.24 -5.49 -4.47
CA VAL A 15 -0.98 -6.91 -4.23
C VAL A 15 -0.99 -7.64 -5.57
N TRP A 16 0.19 -8.03 -6.04
CA TRP A 16 0.31 -8.82 -7.27
C TRP A 16 -0.02 -10.30 -7.03
N SER A 17 -0.64 -10.96 -8.01
CA SER A 17 -0.84 -12.41 -8.05
C SER A 17 -0.69 -12.95 -9.48
N THR A 18 -0.61 -14.28 -9.62
CA THR A 18 -0.55 -14.94 -10.94
C THR A 18 -1.83 -14.77 -11.76
N THR A 19 -2.95 -14.40 -11.14
CA THR A 19 -4.24 -14.20 -11.80
C THR A 19 -4.59 -12.72 -12.02
N GLY A 20 -3.74 -11.79 -11.57
CA GLY A 20 -3.97 -10.35 -11.72
C GLY A 20 -3.35 -9.54 -10.58
N TYR A 21 -4.08 -8.52 -10.13
CA TYR A 21 -3.69 -7.71 -8.99
C TYR A 21 -4.92 -7.24 -8.21
N SER A 22 -4.71 -6.93 -6.94
CA SER A 22 -5.70 -6.28 -6.08
C SER A 22 -5.13 -4.95 -5.56
N LEU A 23 -6.01 -3.97 -5.44
CA LEU A 23 -5.71 -2.70 -4.76
C LEU A 23 -6.47 -2.69 -3.44
N VAL A 24 -5.75 -2.57 -2.33
CA VAL A 24 -6.35 -2.51 -0.99
C VAL A 24 -6.10 -1.13 -0.42
N GLU A 25 -7.17 -0.43 -0.02
CA GLU A 25 -7.04 0.87 0.63
C GLU A 25 -6.66 0.69 2.10
N GLN A 26 -5.69 1.46 2.57
CA GLN A 26 -5.24 1.47 3.96
C GLN A 26 -5.25 2.90 4.50
N PRO A 27 -5.66 3.10 5.77
CA PRO A 27 -5.59 4.41 6.40
C PRO A 27 -4.15 4.77 6.75
N GLY A 28 -3.86 6.07 6.84
CA GLY A 28 -2.57 6.57 7.32
C GLY A 28 -1.52 6.71 6.21
N GLU A 29 -0.25 6.58 6.60
CA GLU A 29 0.91 6.75 5.72
C GLU A 29 1.39 5.40 5.16
N PRO A 30 1.90 5.36 3.91
CA PRO A 30 2.40 4.13 3.34
C PRO A 30 3.64 3.62 4.08
N PRO A 31 3.82 2.30 4.20
CA PRO A 31 5.05 1.72 4.72
C PRO A 31 6.23 2.02 3.77
N GLN A 32 7.43 2.12 4.36
CA GLN A 32 8.66 2.34 3.61
C GLN A 32 9.03 1.14 2.73
N VAL A 33 9.83 1.39 1.68
CA VAL A 33 10.43 0.33 0.89
C VAL A 33 11.27 -0.58 1.78
N GLY A 34 11.11 -1.89 1.60
CA GLY A 34 11.76 -2.92 2.38
C GLY A 34 10.98 -3.41 3.59
N ALA A 35 9.94 -2.68 4.03
CA ALA A 35 9.05 -3.11 5.12
C ALA A 35 8.27 -4.38 4.74
N GLU A 36 7.98 -5.21 5.73
CA GLU A 36 7.16 -6.40 5.59
C GLU A 36 5.70 -6.11 5.99
N ILE A 37 4.78 -6.73 5.28
CA ILE A 37 3.33 -6.66 5.53
C ILE A 37 2.81 -8.09 5.64
N GLU A 38 2.01 -8.34 6.66
CA GLU A 38 1.32 -9.61 6.88
C GLU A 38 -0.15 -9.49 6.46
N ASP A 39 -0.63 -10.45 5.69
CA ASP A 39 -2.03 -10.58 5.29
C ASP A 39 -2.44 -12.06 5.46
N GLY A 40 -2.95 -12.37 6.65
CA GLY A 40 -3.16 -13.74 7.09
C GLY A 40 -1.84 -14.52 7.19
N GLU A 41 -1.75 -15.66 6.51
CA GLU A 41 -0.54 -16.50 6.48
C GLU A 41 0.49 -16.04 5.44
N ARG A 42 0.18 -14.99 4.66
CA ARG A 42 1.05 -14.49 3.60
C ARG A 42 1.85 -13.31 4.10
N ARG A 43 3.12 -13.29 3.71
CA ARG A 43 4.03 -12.17 3.95
C ARG A 43 4.41 -11.55 2.62
N TYR A 44 4.42 -10.23 2.62
CA TYR A 44 4.81 -9.43 1.48
C TYR A 44 5.86 -8.42 1.88
N ARG A 45 6.67 -8.01 0.91
CA ARG A 45 7.65 -6.95 1.07
C ARG A 45 7.29 -5.78 0.17
N VAL A 46 7.36 -4.57 0.73
CA VAL A 46 7.23 -3.33 -0.04
C VAL A 46 8.47 -3.16 -0.91
N THR A 47 8.28 -3.14 -2.22
CA THR A 47 9.38 -2.99 -3.19
C THR A 47 9.48 -1.60 -3.76
N LYS A 48 8.36 -0.86 -3.79
CA LYS A 48 8.28 0.50 -4.31
C LYS A 48 7.10 1.23 -3.68
N VAL A 49 7.23 2.53 -3.43
CA VAL A 49 6.11 3.44 -3.19
C VAL A 49 6.08 4.46 -4.32
N ALA A 50 4.94 4.61 -5.00
CA ALA A 50 4.77 5.49 -6.16
C ALA A 50 3.31 6.02 -6.23
N PRO A 51 2.95 6.93 -7.15
CA PRO A 51 1.56 7.35 -7.32
C PRO A 51 0.61 6.18 -7.63
N SER A 52 -0.69 6.36 -7.34
CA SER A 52 -1.74 5.39 -7.66
C SER A 52 -1.75 5.00 -9.15
N PRO A 53 -1.94 3.71 -9.48
CA PRO A 53 -2.15 3.29 -10.86
C PRO A 53 -3.56 3.64 -11.38
N LEU A 54 -4.47 4.11 -10.52
CA LEU A 54 -5.83 4.49 -10.90
C LEU A 54 -5.85 5.91 -11.49
N PRO A 55 -6.46 6.13 -12.67
CA PRO A 55 -6.55 7.47 -13.26
C PRO A 55 -7.21 8.47 -12.33
N GLY A 56 -6.56 9.61 -12.09
CA GLY A 56 -7.08 10.70 -11.26
C GLY A 56 -7.04 10.45 -9.75
N ASP A 57 -6.53 9.32 -9.29
CA ASP A 57 -6.32 9.07 -7.86
C ASP A 57 -4.98 9.66 -7.41
N SER A 58 -5.04 10.64 -6.52
CA SER A 58 -3.87 11.36 -6.01
C SER A 58 -3.16 10.65 -4.87
N ARG A 59 -3.67 9.50 -4.40
CA ARG A 59 -3.02 8.73 -3.33
C ARG A 59 -1.75 8.07 -3.82
N VAL A 60 -0.89 7.73 -2.87
CA VAL A 60 0.29 6.88 -3.10
C VAL A 60 -0.09 5.41 -3.00
N CYS A 61 0.70 4.58 -3.66
CA CYS A 61 0.54 3.14 -3.71
C CYS A 61 1.87 2.44 -3.39
N ALA A 62 1.84 1.56 -2.40
CA ALA A 62 2.94 0.67 -2.05
C ALA A 62 2.78 -0.66 -2.80
N TYR A 63 3.80 -1.03 -3.56
CA TYR A 63 3.83 -2.22 -4.41
C TYR A 63 4.47 -3.38 -3.68
N LEU A 64 3.73 -4.49 -3.61
CA LEU A 64 4.09 -5.65 -2.82
C LEU A 64 4.54 -6.81 -3.70
N LEU A 65 5.58 -7.51 -3.25
CA LEU A 65 5.95 -8.84 -3.74
C LEU A 65 5.91 -9.83 -2.57
N PRO A 66 5.66 -11.13 -2.82
CA PRO A 66 5.83 -12.16 -1.79
C PRO A 66 7.23 -12.07 -1.17
N ALA A 67 7.28 -12.16 0.17
CA ALA A 67 8.53 -12.18 0.94
C ALA A 67 9.09 -13.59 1.08
#